data_AF-F0V294-F1
#
_entry.id   AF-F0V294-F1
#
_cell.length_a   1.000
_cell.length_b   1.000
_cell.length_c   1.000
_cell.angle_alpha   90.00
_cell.angle_beta   90.00
_cell.angle_gamma   90.00
#
_symmetry.space_group_name_H-M   'P 1'
#
loop_
_entity.id
_entity.type
_entity.pdbx_description
1 polymer ?
#
loop_
_entity_poly.entity_id
_entity_poly.type
_entity_poly.pdbx_seq_one_letter_code
_entity_poly.pdbx_strand_id
1 'polypeptide(L)'
;MKRESMSETSQATLENIKKFQLNKDQEAFNFLLSKYFPATCKYASKFLSSNVYSNLVSWSFQEVESYVFLAFWKAINNYKSESESSLSFKNYLYQLVKFETLHELKKNFSWQFISKAHQRWCKEDENNTTKDSSDVFNDLSFRDKVQIIKKFLEEKNETYALIWELKASGIKSSEVCKKLNVSSSELKSRWQYIKKLVLDKYPSLHEIA
;
A
#
# COMPACT_ATOMS: atom_id res chain seq x y z
N MET A 1 -3.75 11.88 -38.45
CA MET A 1 -4.86 12.03 -37.48
C MET A 1 -4.51 11.69 -36.02
N LYS A 2 -4.11 10.47 -35.60
CA LYS A 2 -3.74 10.22 -34.18
C LYS A 2 -2.36 10.76 -33.74
N ARG A 3 -1.45 11.04 -34.67
CA ARG A 3 -0.08 11.51 -34.36
C ARG A 3 0.04 13.02 -34.20
N GLU A 4 -0.76 13.80 -34.93
CA GLU A 4 -0.73 15.28 -34.88
C GLU A 4 -1.28 15.81 -33.54
N SER A 5 -2.36 15.22 -33.02
CA SER A 5 -2.92 15.64 -31.72
C SER A 5 -1.99 15.36 -30.53
N MET A 6 -1.10 14.36 -30.65
CA MET A 6 -0.11 14.04 -29.61
C MET A 6 1.07 15.03 -29.58
N SER A 7 1.45 15.63 -30.71
CA SER A 7 2.55 16.61 -30.76
C SER A 7 2.11 17.97 -30.21
N GLU A 8 0.91 18.45 -30.58
CA GLU A 8 0.34 19.71 -30.09
C GLU A 8 0.16 19.69 -28.57
N THR A 9 -0.35 18.57 -28.03
CA THR A 9 -0.58 18.41 -26.59
C THR A 9 0.72 18.41 -25.78
N SER A 10 1.82 17.91 -26.37
CA SER A 10 3.15 17.92 -25.74
C SER A 10 3.77 19.33 -25.79
N GLN A 11 3.60 20.05 -26.89
CA GLN A 11 4.15 21.38 -27.08
C GLN A 11 3.50 22.41 -26.15
N ALA A 12 2.17 22.41 -26.03
CA ALA A 12 1.45 23.26 -25.07
C ALA A 12 1.86 22.99 -23.61
N THR A 13 2.22 21.75 -23.28
CA THR A 13 2.69 21.39 -21.93
C THR A 13 4.05 22.05 -21.65
N LEU A 14 4.99 21.95 -22.60
CA LEU A 14 6.31 22.54 -22.48
C LEU A 14 6.27 24.06 -22.39
N GLU A 15 5.41 24.71 -23.19
CA GLU A 15 5.21 26.15 -23.16
C GLU A 15 4.70 26.64 -21.80
N ASN A 16 3.68 25.98 -21.24
CA ASN A 16 3.17 26.34 -19.92
C ASN A 16 4.20 26.08 -18.80
N ILE A 17 5.01 25.02 -18.91
CA ILE A 17 6.11 24.78 -17.96
C ILE A 17 7.11 25.94 -18.02
N LYS A 18 7.52 26.37 -19.22
CA LYS A 18 8.43 27.51 -19.40
C LYS A 18 7.86 28.81 -18.85
N LYS A 19 6.59 29.12 -19.15
CA LYS A 19 5.89 30.31 -18.63
C LYS A 19 5.93 30.34 -17.10
N PHE A 20 5.62 29.23 -16.45
CA PHE A 20 5.68 29.15 -15.01
C PHE A 20 7.12 29.24 -14.46
N GLN A 21 8.08 28.54 -15.07
CA GLN A 21 9.47 28.54 -14.58
C GLN A 21 10.10 29.95 -14.64
N LEU A 22 9.87 30.69 -15.72
CA LEU A 22 10.42 32.02 -15.95
C LEU A 22 9.68 33.11 -15.17
N ASN A 23 8.34 33.10 -15.22
CA ASN A 23 7.53 34.24 -14.79
C ASN A 23 6.62 33.93 -13.58
N LYS A 24 6.66 32.70 -13.04
CA LYS A 24 5.73 32.21 -12.01
C LYS A 24 4.25 32.42 -12.40
N ASP A 25 3.98 32.27 -13.70
CA ASP A 25 2.65 32.41 -14.31
C ASP A 25 1.64 31.42 -13.70
N GLN A 26 0.66 31.97 -12.97
CA GLN A 26 -0.36 31.19 -12.27
C GLN A 26 -1.37 30.52 -13.20
N GLU A 27 -1.68 31.12 -14.35
CA GLU A 27 -2.58 30.51 -15.33
C GLU A 27 -1.93 29.29 -15.96
N ALA A 28 -0.64 29.40 -16.30
CA ALA A 28 0.14 28.28 -16.80
C ALA A 28 0.26 27.14 -15.76
N PHE A 29 0.44 27.49 -14.48
CA PHE A 29 0.43 26.51 -13.38
C PHE A 29 -0.93 25.80 -13.26
N ASN A 30 -2.02 26.56 -13.21
CA ASN A 30 -3.38 26.02 -13.07
C ASN A 30 -3.79 25.15 -14.27
N PHE A 31 -3.36 25.53 -15.48
CA PHE A 31 -3.54 24.70 -16.67
C PHE A 31 -2.83 23.35 -16.53
N LEU A 32 -1.58 23.34 -16.11
CA LEU A 32 -0.84 22.09 -15.90
C LEU A 32 -1.44 21.26 -14.75
N LEU A 33 -1.84 21.92 -13.66
CA LEU A 33 -2.42 21.29 -12.50
C LEU A 33 -3.73 20.59 -12.88
N SER A 34 -4.68 21.31 -13.47
CA SER A 34 -5.96 20.73 -13.92
C SER A 34 -5.78 19.58 -14.90
N LYS A 35 -4.78 19.66 -15.80
CA LYS A 35 -4.48 18.62 -16.80
C LYS A 35 -3.91 17.34 -16.20
N TYR A 36 -2.98 17.44 -15.24
CA TYR A 36 -2.20 16.29 -14.77
C TYR A 36 -2.56 15.83 -13.36
N PHE A 37 -2.98 16.73 -12.48
CA PHE A 37 -3.17 16.45 -11.06
C PHE A 37 -4.18 15.32 -10.79
N PRO A 38 -5.41 15.30 -11.35
CA PRO A 38 -6.39 14.26 -11.04
C PRO A 38 -5.93 12.86 -11.45
N ALA A 39 -5.33 12.74 -12.65
CA ALA A 39 -4.80 11.48 -13.14
C ALA A 39 -3.57 11.01 -12.34
N THR A 40 -2.78 11.96 -11.83
CA THR A 40 -1.61 11.68 -10.99
C THR A 40 -2.01 11.23 -9.60
N CYS A 41 -3.04 11.85 -8.98
CA CYS A 41 -3.63 11.38 -7.72
C CYS A 41 -4.16 9.96 -7.87
N LYS A 42 -4.92 9.67 -8.93
CA LYS A 42 -5.40 8.31 -9.21
C LYS A 42 -4.26 7.30 -9.39
N TYR A 43 -3.18 7.71 -10.05
CA TYR A 43 -1.97 6.89 -10.17
C TYR A 43 -1.31 6.64 -8.81
N ALA A 44 -1.13 7.68 -8.00
CA ALA A 44 -0.51 7.61 -6.69
C ALA A 44 -1.31 6.72 -5.72
N SER A 45 -2.63 6.91 -5.63
CA SER A 45 -3.51 6.05 -4.82
C SER A 45 -3.42 4.59 -5.28
N LYS A 46 -3.50 4.32 -6.59
CA LYS A 46 -3.38 2.96 -7.13
C LYS A 46 -2.01 2.36 -6.83
N PHE A 47 -0.94 3.15 -6.94
CA PHE A 47 0.41 2.73 -6.62
C PHE A 47 0.55 2.39 -5.14
N LEU A 48 0.00 3.23 -4.25
CA LEU A 48 -0.03 3.02 -2.82
C LEU A 48 -0.83 1.77 -2.45
N SER A 49 -2.09 1.64 -2.87
CA SER A 49 -2.90 0.42 -2.65
C SER A 49 -2.22 -0.84 -3.22
N SER A 50 -1.47 -0.71 -4.31
CA SER A 50 -0.77 -1.84 -4.94
C SER A 50 0.64 -2.08 -4.43
N ASN A 51 1.15 -1.30 -3.48
CA ASN A 51 2.49 -1.52 -2.94
C ASN A 51 2.52 -1.51 -1.41
N VAL A 52 1.73 -0.65 -0.79
CA VAL A 52 1.51 -0.55 0.66
C VAL A 52 0.44 -1.56 1.06
N TYR A 53 0.92 -2.74 1.44
CA TYR A 53 0.07 -3.84 1.90
C TYR A 53 0.33 -4.11 3.37
N SER A 54 -0.23 -3.24 4.19
CA SER A 54 -0.17 -3.42 5.62
C SER A 54 -1.27 -2.63 6.31
N ASN A 55 -2.00 -3.32 7.18
CA ASN A 55 -2.91 -2.75 8.18
C ASN A 55 -2.17 -1.77 9.14
N LEU A 56 -0.84 -1.63 9.02
CA LEU A 56 0.01 -0.71 9.77
C LEU A 56 0.18 0.65 9.09
N VAL A 57 -0.21 0.80 7.81
CA VAL A 57 -0.06 2.05 7.04
C VAL A 57 -1.41 2.42 6.44
N SER A 58 -2.23 3.12 7.23
CA SER A 58 -3.41 3.81 6.71
C SER A 58 -2.99 5.15 6.11
N TRP A 59 -3.44 5.43 4.89
CA TRP A 59 -3.28 6.74 4.27
C TRP A 59 -4.66 7.27 3.90
N SER A 60 -4.85 8.57 4.07
CA SER A 60 -6.02 9.31 3.64
C SER A 60 -5.84 9.83 2.21
N PHE A 61 -6.95 10.07 1.52
CA PHE A 61 -6.89 10.65 0.18
C PHE A 61 -6.26 12.05 0.18
N GLN A 62 -6.50 12.84 1.23
CA GLN A 62 -5.94 14.18 1.42
C GLN A 62 -4.41 14.16 1.55
N GLU A 63 -3.85 13.14 2.20
CA GLU A 63 -2.40 12.94 2.25
C GLU A 63 -1.84 12.63 0.86
N VAL A 64 -2.53 11.80 0.07
CA VAL A 64 -2.12 11.51 -1.32
C VAL A 64 -2.12 12.77 -2.17
N GLU A 65 -3.14 13.61 -2.07
CA GLU A 65 -3.21 14.89 -2.77
C GLU A 65 -2.05 15.81 -2.39
N SER A 66 -1.72 15.87 -1.10
CA SER A 66 -0.60 16.68 -0.60
C SER A 66 0.75 16.20 -1.15
N TYR A 67 0.99 14.88 -1.16
CA TYR A 67 2.22 14.31 -1.73
C TYR A 67 2.33 14.54 -3.24
N VAL A 68 1.23 14.33 -3.95
CA VAL A 68 1.17 14.57 -5.39
C VAL A 68 1.39 16.04 -5.71
N PHE A 69 0.85 16.95 -4.91
CA PHE A 69 1.04 18.39 -5.09
C PHE A 69 2.51 18.78 -4.91
N LEU A 70 3.18 18.28 -3.88
CA LEU A 70 4.61 18.53 -3.67
C LEU A 70 5.47 17.96 -4.80
N ALA A 71 5.19 16.74 -5.24
CA ALA A 71 5.88 16.13 -6.36
C ALA A 71 5.64 16.89 -7.67
N PHE A 72 4.42 17.39 -7.87
CA PHE A 72 4.05 18.22 -9.00
C PHE A 72 4.77 19.57 -9.01
N TRP A 73 4.82 20.23 -7.86
CA TRP A 73 5.58 21.47 -7.67
C TRP A 73 7.06 21.27 -7.98
N LYS A 74 7.67 20.21 -7.46
CA LYS A 74 9.05 19.82 -7.78
C LYS A 74 9.22 19.52 -9.27
N ALA A 75 8.28 18.79 -9.87
CA ALA A 75 8.35 18.41 -11.27
C ALA A 75 8.34 19.63 -12.18
N ILE A 76 7.42 20.57 -11.97
CA ILE A 76 7.33 21.79 -12.78
C ILE A 76 8.59 22.64 -12.63
N ASN A 77 9.14 22.80 -11.43
CA ASN A 77 10.32 23.66 -11.24
C ASN A 77 11.60 23.06 -11.84
N ASN A 78 11.71 21.72 -11.92
CA ASN A 78 12.96 21.05 -12.26
C ASN A 78 12.95 20.33 -13.62
N TYR A 79 11.79 20.21 -14.28
CA TYR A 79 11.71 19.54 -15.56
C TYR A 79 12.51 20.29 -16.64
N LYS A 80 13.44 19.57 -17.28
CA LYS A 80 14.24 20.05 -18.42
C LYS A 80 13.95 19.18 -19.63
N SER A 81 13.56 19.80 -20.72
CA SER A 81 13.24 19.13 -21.98
C SER A 81 14.43 19.00 -22.94
N GLU A 82 15.65 19.28 -22.47
CA GLU A 82 16.81 19.60 -23.31
C GLU A 82 17.51 18.39 -23.97
N SER A 83 16.93 17.18 -23.94
CA SER A 83 17.50 16.03 -24.65
C SER A 83 16.45 15.21 -25.41
N GLU A 84 16.85 14.64 -26.55
CA GLU A 84 16.04 13.71 -27.37
C GLU A 84 15.62 12.44 -26.59
N SER A 85 16.30 12.14 -25.49
CA SER A 85 16.03 11.03 -24.57
C SER A 85 15.20 11.42 -23.33
N SER A 86 14.72 12.67 -23.25
CA SER A 86 13.99 13.15 -22.08
C SER A 86 12.60 12.49 -21.97
N LEU A 87 12.27 12.03 -20.76
CA LEU A 87 10.95 11.50 -20.46
C LEU A 87 9.90 12.58 -20.68
N SER A 88 8.72 12.22 -21.19
CA SER A 88 7.59 13.16 -21.20
C SER A 88 7.30 13.68 -19.79
N PHE A 89 6.84 14.92 -19.67
CA PHE A 89 6.52 15.54 -18.38
C PHE A 89 5.62 14.66 -17.51
N LYS A 90 4.62 14.00 -18.11
CA LYS A 90 3.75 13.03 -17.41
C LYS A 90 4.55 11.87 -16.79
N ASN A 91 5.45 11.26 -17.56
CA ASN A 91 6.24 10.13 -17.08
C ASN A 91 7.27 10.56 -16.04
N TYR A 92 7.88 11.74 -16.22
CA TYR A 92 8.76 12.36 -15.24
C TYR A 92 8.03 12.61 -13.91
N LEU A 93 6.84 13.22 -13.97
CA LEU A 93 5.96 13.46 -12.81
C LEU A 93 5.61 12.14 -12.10
N TYR A 94 5.23 11.11 -12.85
CA TYR A 94 4.86 9.81 -12.26
C TYR A 94 6.06 9.13 -11.59
N GLN A 95 7.26 9.25 -12.16
CA GLN A 95 8.48 8.77 -11.52
C GLN A 95 8.78 9.53 -10.23
N LEU A 96 8.68 10.86 -10.25
CA LEU A 96 8.85 11.71 -9.08
C LEU A 96 7.88 11.31 -7.96
N VAL A 97 6.59 11.20 -8.27
CA VAL A 97 5.56 10.75 -7.33
C VAL A 97 5.93 9.38 -6.78
N LYS A 98 6.26 8.40 -7.63
CA LYS A 98 6.66 7.06 -7.18
C LYS A 98 7.84 7.10 -6.21
N PHE A 99 8.90 7.85 -6.52
CA PHE A 99 10.11 7.89 -5.69
C PHE A 99 9.89 8.66 -4.40
N GLU A 100 9.23 9.82 -4.45
CA GLU A 100 8.92 10.65 -3.28
C GLU A 100 7.96 9.91 -2.35
N THR A 101 6.90 9.30 -2.89
CA THR A 101 5.98 8.49 -2.08
C THR A 101 6.67 7.29 -1.47
N LEU A 102 7.56 6.57 -2.18
CA LEU A 102 8.36 5.49 -1.58
C LEU A 102 9.35 6.00 -0.54
N HIS A 103 9.93 7.18 -0.72
CA HIS A 103 10.87 7.78 0.21
C HIS A 103 10.18 8.20 1.51
N GLU A 104 9.06 8.93 1.41
CA GLU A 104 8.26 9.32 2.59
C GLU A 104 7.69 8.10 3.31
N LEU A 105 7.25 7.09 2.56
CA LEU A 105 6.87 5.80 3.15
C LEU A 105 8.05 5.18 3.90
N LYS A 106 9.25 5.11 3.33
CA LYS A 106 10.43 4.52 4.01
C LYS A 106 10.91 5.33 5.21
N LYS A 107 10.80 6.65 5.14
CA LYS A 107 11.28 7.58 6.17
C LYS A 107 10.34 7.60 7.37
N ASN A 108 9.02 7.67 7.11
CA ASN A 108 8.00 7.80 8.15
C ASN A 108 7.47 6.42 8.59
N PHE A 109 7.54 5.41 7.72
CA PHE A 109 7.20 4.03 8.03
C PHE A 109 8.41 3.13 7.82
N SER A 110 8.88 2.50 8.89
CA SER A 110 10.03 1.58 8.89
C SER A 110 9.76 0.33 8.05
N TRP A 111 9.91 0.42 6.72
CA TRP A 111 9.45 -0.62 5.80
C TRP A 111 10.35 -1.86 5.83
N GLN A 112 9.80 -2.94 6.40
CA GLN A 112 10.09 -4.28 5.94
C GLN A 112 9.27 -4.50 4.65
N PHE A 113 9.96 -4.61 3.52
CA PHE A 113 9.41 -4.73 2.16
C PHE A 113 8.32 -5.81 2.07
N ILE A 114 7.09 -5.43 1.69
CA ILE A 114 5.98 -6.37 1.56
C ILE A 114 6.06 -7.09 0.21
N SER A 115 6.09 -8.43 0.23
CA SER A 115 6.29 -9.23 -0.96
C SER A 115 5.08 -9.21 -1.89
N LYS A 116 5.30 -9.35 -3.21
CA LYS A 116 4.26 -9.41 -4.26
C LYS A 116 3.18 -10.46 -4.01
N ALA A 117 3.45 -11.49 -3.20
CA ALA A 117 2.47 -12.51 -2.81
C ALA A 117 1.45 -11.95 -1.81
N HIS A 118 1.91 -11.17 -0.82
CA HIS A 118 1.04 -10.50 0.15
C HIS A 118 0.17 -9.43 -0.52
N GLN A 119 0.69 -8.81 -1.58
CA GLN A 119 -0.05 -7.86 -2.41
C GLN A 119 -1.28 -8.48 -3.10
N ARG A 120 -1.18 -9.74 -3.54
CA ARG A 120 -2.30 -10.44 -4.19
C ARG A 120 -3.40 -10.76 -3.19
N TRP A 121 -3.01 -11.28 -2.03
CA TRP A 121 -3.93 -11.68 -0.97
C TRP A 121 -4.83 -10.53 -0.47
N CYS A 122 -4.28 -9.34 -0.20
CA CYS A 122 -5.11 -8.21 0.27
C CYS A 122 -6.05 -7.65 -0.80
N LYS A 123 -5.72 -7.76 -2.10
CA LYS A 123 -6.63 -7.35 -3.19
C LYS A 123 -7.82 -8.28 -3.32
N GLU A 124 -7.63 -9.56 -3.00
CA GLU A 124 -8.71 -10.54 -2.96
C GLU A 124 -9.62 -10.29 -1.75
N ASP A 125 -9.06 -9.78 -0.64
CA ASP A 125 -9.78 -9.45 0.59
C ASP A 125 -10.62 -8.16 0.47
N GLU A 126 -10.09 -7.09 -0.14
CA GLU A 126 -10.79 -5.80 -0.35
C GLU A 126 -12.04 -5.93 -1.24
N ASN A 127 -12.01 -6.80 -2.25
CA ASN A 127 -13.19 -7.06 -3.09
C ASN A 127 -14.33 -7.76 -2.34
N ASN A 128 -14.04 -8.33 -1.17
CA ASN A 128 -15.01 -9.00 -0.30
C ASN A 128 -15.51 -8.10 0.85
N THR A 129 -14.91 -6.92 1.09
CA THR A 129 -15.16 -6.09 2.29
C THR A 129 -16.09 -4.88 2.10
N THR A 130 -16.74 -4.69 0.95
CA THR A 130 -17.76 -3.63 0.75
C THR A 130 -19.12 -3.91 1.43
N LYS A 131 -19.13 -4.68 2.53
CA LYS A 131 -20.30 -4.83 3.40
C LYS A 131 -19.95 -4.40 4.83
N ASP A 132 -20.62 -3.33 5.26
CA ASP A 132 -20.74 -2.74 6.59
C ASP A 132 -19.83 -3.25 7.73
N SER A 133 -18.93 -2.37 8.18
CA SER A 133 -17.90 -2.60 9.18
C SER A 133 -18.36 -2.44 10.64
N SER A 134 -19.60 -2.81 10.97
CA SER A 134 -20.06 -2.82 12.39
C SER A 134 -20.46 -4.19 12.92
N ASP A 135 -20.53 -5.23 12.08
CA ASP A 135 -20.99 -6.57 12.48
C ASP A 135 -19.91 -7.67 12.53
N VAL A 136 -18.66 -7.37 12.18
CA VAL A 136 -17.61 -8.43 12.06
C VAL A 136 -17.20 -9.04 13.41
N PHE A 137 -17.52 -8.39 14.54
CA PHE A 137 -17.08 -8.83 15.88
C PHE A 137 -18.11 -9.64 16.68
N ASN A 138 -19.31 -9.89 16.14
CA ASN A 138 -20.29 -10.80 16.76
C ASN A 138 -20.58 -12.06 15.92
N ASP A 139 -19.73 -12.35 14.93
CA ASP A 139 -19.85 -13.57 14.17
C ASP A 139 -19.29 -14.75 14.99
N LEU A 140 -20.19 -15.46 15.70
CA LEU A 140 -19.91 -16.70 16.42
C LEU A 140 -19.06 -17.66 15.56
N SER A 141 -19.22 -17.62 14.23
CA SER A 141 -18.46 -18.42 13.28
C SER A 141 -16.95 -18.16 13.29
N PHE A 142 -16.50 -16.92 13.55
CA PHE A 142 -15.07 -16.61 13.61
C PHE A 142 -14.44 -17.12 14.89
N ARG A 143 -15.16 -16.99 16.02
CA ARG A 143 -14.71 -17.49 17.32
C ARG A 143 -14.59 -19.01 17.31
N ASP A 144 -15.53 -19.71 16.69
CA ASP A 144 -15.52 -21.16 16.55
C ASP A 144 -14.33 -21.63 15.70
N LYS A 145 -14.03 -20.94 14.59
CA LYS A 145 -12.86 -21.23 13.75
C LYS A 145 -11.53 -21.01 14.47
N VAL A 146 -11.43 -19.98 15.32
CA VAL A 146 -10.24 -19.76 16.16
C VAL A 146 -10.03 -20.94 17.11
N GLN A 147 -11.10 -21.47 17.70
CA GLN A 147 -11.03 -22.63 18.61
C GLN A 147 -10.73 -23.94 17.88
N ILE A 148 -11.27 -24.15 16.68
CA ILE A 148 -10.96 -25.32 15.85
C ILE A 148 -9.46 -25.34 15.49
N ILE A 149 -8.93 -24.20 15.04
CA ILE A 149 -7.50 -24.08 14.73
C ILE A 149 -6.65 -24.25 16.00
N LYS A 150 -7.09 -23.69 17.13
CA LYS A 150 -6.40 -23.85 18.41
C LYS A 150 -6.26 -25.34 18.76
N LYS A 151 -7.35 -26.12 18.73
CA LYS A 151 -7.33 -27.57 19.00
C LYS A 151 -6.39 -28.32 18.06
N PHE A 152 -6.47 -28.04 16.75
CA PHE A 152 -5.53 -28.62 15.78
C PHE A 152 -4.06 -28.31 16.12
N LEU A 153 -3.77 -27.08 16.54
CA LEU A 153 -2.42 -26.69 16.93
C LEU A 153 -2.00 -27.30 18.27
N GLU A 154 -2.91 -27.50 19.22
CA GLU A 154 -2.64 -28.18 20.50
C GLU A 154 -2.13 -29.61 20.26
N GLU A 155 -2.74 -30.34 19.31
CA GLU A 155 -2.29 -31.69 18.91
C GLU A 155 -0.87 -31.71 18.33
N LYS A 156 -0.38 -30.57 17.81
CA LYS A 156 0.96 -30.44 17.24
C LYS A 156 1.97 -29.95 18.27
N ASN A 157 1.59 -28.90 19.02
CA ASN A 157 2.40 -28.28 20.06
C ASN A 157 1.55 -27.28 20.84
N GLU A 158 1.48 -27.44 22.15
CA GLU A 158 0.73 -26.55 23.04
C GLU A 158 1.18 -25.07 22.93
N THR A 159 2.47 -24.81 22.74
CA THR A 159 2.96 -23.44 22.57
C THR A 159 2.47 -22.80 21.27
N TYR A 160 2.21 -23.59 20.23
CA TYR A 160 1.66 -23.08 18.97
C TYR A 160 0.21 -22.63 19.11
N ALA A 161 -0.59 -23.42 19.84
CA ALA A 161 -1.95 -23.06 20.17
C ALA A 161 -2.02 -21.77 21.01
N LEU A 162 -1.16 -21.63 22.01
CA LEU A 162 -1.07 -20.44 22.85
C LEU A 162 -0.65 -19.20 22.05
N ILE A 163 0.32 -19.33 21.14
CA ILE A 163 0.71 -18.24 20.22
C ILE A 163 -0.49 -17.84 19.35
N TRP A 164 -1.21 -18.82 18.79
CA TRP A 164 -2.37 -18.59 17.93
C TRP A 164 -3.49 -17.85 18.67
N GLU A 165 -3.86 -18.31 19.86
CA GLU A 165 -4.91 -17.71 20.69
C GLU A 165 -4.59 -16.27 21.10
N LEU A 166 -3.37 -16.02 21.58
CA LEU A 166 -2.94 -14.67 21.93
C LEU A 166 -2.95 -13.74 20.71
N LYS A 167 -2.57 -14.25 19.54
CA LYS A 167 -2.59 -13.48 18.29
C LYS A 167 -4.00 -13.22 17.77
N ALA A 168 -4.89 -14.20 17.84
CA ALA A 168 -6.29 -14.05 17.47
C ALA A 168 -7.03 -13.07 18.40
N SER A 169 -6.60 -12.97 19.65
CA SER A 169 -7.12 -12.02 20.64
C SER A 169 -6.55 -10.59 20.49
N GLY A 170 -5.77 -10.32 19.44
CA GLY A 170 -5.21 -8.99 19.17
C GLY A 170 -4.00 -8.60 20.02
N ILE A 171 -3.38 -9.53 20.77
CA ILE A 171 -2.25 -9.23 21.64
C ILE A 171 -0.97 -8.94 20.82
N LYS A 172 -0.29 -7.84 21.16
CA LYS A 172 0.92 -7.38 20.47
C LYS A 172 2.06 -8.38 20.63
N SER A 173 2.90 -8.52 19.60
CA SER A 173 4.00 -9.51 19.59
C SER A 173 4.96 -9.38 20.78
N SER A 174 5.23 -8.15 21.22
CA SER A 174 6.08 -7.87 22.39
C SER A 174 5.49 -8.46 23.68
N GLU A 175 4.17 -8.41 23.83
CA GLU A 175 3.44 -8.98 24.97
C GLU A 175 3.36 -10.50 24.87
N VAL A 176 3.22 -11.07 23.67
CA VAL A 176 3.28 -12.52 23.45
C VAL A 176 4.65 -13.08 23.81
N CYS A 177 5.74 -12.42 23.39
CA CYS A 177 7.11 -12.79 23.75
C CYS A 177 7.33 -12.79 25.26
N LYS A 178 6.81 -11.77 25.96
CA LYS A 178 6.86 -11.69 27.42
C LYS A 178 6.06 -12.82 28.08
N LYS A 179 4.82 -13.07 27.63
CA LYS A 179 3.92 -14.08 28.21
C LYS A 179 4.43 -15.50 28.03
N LEU A 180 5.07 -15.79 26.90
CA LEU A 180 5.54 -17.14 26.57
C LEU A 180 7.04 -17.33 26.80
N ASN A 181 7.73 -16.31 27.32
CA ASN A 181 9.18 -16.30 27.53
C ASN A 181 9.96 -16.77 26.29
N VAL A 182 9.58 -16.27 25.12
CA VAL A 182 10.25 -16.56 23.84
C VAL A 182 10.85 -15.31 23.26
N SER A 183 11.97 -15.46 22.56
CA SER A 183 12.58 -14.35 21.84
C SER A 183 11.70 -13.87 20.68
N SER A 184 11.91 -12.64 20.21
CA SER A 184 11.16 -12.10 19.06
C SER A 184 11.43 -12.86 17.76
N SER A 185 12.67 -13.33 17.57
CA SER A 185 13.06 -14.18 16.45
C SER A 185 12.38 -15.54 16.52
N GLU A 186 12.34 -16.15 17.69
CA GLU A 186 11.67 -17.42 17.93
C GLU A 186 10.15 -17.32 17.74
N LEU A 187 9.50 -16.28 18.27
CA LEU A 187 8.09 -16.03 18.02
C LEU A 187 7.81 -15.87 16.53
N LYS A 188 8.67 -15.14 15.80
CA LYS A 188 8.54 -14.95 14.35
C LYS A 188 8.63 -16.28 13.60
N SER A 189 9.61 -17.12 13.92
CA SER A 189 9.80 -18.42 13.29
C SER A 189 8.65 -19.38 13.60
N ARG A 190 8.23 -19.46 14.86
CA ARG A 190 7.08 -20.27 15.30
C ARG A 190 5.80 -19.80 14.63
N TRP A 191 5.58 -18.49 14.53
CA TRP A 191 4.40 -17.92 13.86
C TRP A 191 4.33 -18.25 12.36
N GLN A 192 5.47 -18.22 11.66
CA GLN A 192 5.52 -18.64 10.26
C GLN A 192 5.19 -20.12 10.10
N TYR A 193 5.72 -20.96 11.00
CA TYR A 193 5.44 -22.39 10.99
C TYR A 193 3.98 -22.70 11.31
N ILE A 194 3.40 -22.02 12.29
CA ILE A 194 1.97 -22.11 12.64
C ILE A 194 1.10 -21.78 11.42
N LYS A 195 1.37 -20.66 10.73
CA LYS A 195 0.63 -20.31 9.51
C LYS A 195 0.71 -21.38 8.44
N LYS A 196 1.89 -21.98 8.26
CA LYS A 196 2.07 -23.10 7.33
C LYS A 196 1.21 -24.30 7.74
N LEU A 197 1.27 -24.72 9.01
CA LEU A 197 0.46 -25.84 9.52
C LEU A 197 -1.04 -25.61 9.33
N VAL A 198 -1.52 -24.39 9.60
CA VAL A 198 -2.92 -24.03 9.43
C VAL A 198 -3.32 -24.06 7.96
N LEU A 199 -2.50 -23.52 7.05
CA LEU A 199 -2.79 -23.54 5.61
C LEU A 199 -2.73 -24.96 5.02
N ASP A 200 -1.81 -25.80 5.49
CA ASP A 200 -1.69 -27.19 5.05
C ASP A 200 -2.93 -28.01 5.47
N LYS A 201 -3.52 -27.70 6.64
CA LYS A 201 -4.71 -28.39 7.18
C LYS A 201 -6.02 -27.80 6.70
N TYR A 202 -6.07 -26.47 6.55
CA TYR A 202 -7.23 -25.69 6.15
C TYR A 202 -6.81 -24.74 5.01
N PRO A 203 -6.73 -25.27 3.77
CA PRO A 203 -6.45 -24.47 2.57
C PRO A 203 -7.39 -23.27 2.39
N SER A 204 -8.60 -23.35 2.95
CA SER A 204 -9.59 -22.29 2.91
C SER A 204 -10.36 -22.14 4.23
N LEU A 205 -10.92 -20.95 4.50
CA LEU A 205 -11.74 -20.68 5.68
C LEU A 205 -13.08 -21.45 5.70
N HIS A 206 -13.50 -22.01 4.56
CA HIS A 206 -14.71 -22.82 4.44
C HIS A 206 -14.50 -24.27 4.87
N GLU A 207 -13.25 -24.72 4.89
CA GLU A 207 -12.86 -26.06 5.33
C GLU A 207 -12.64 -26.16 6.85
N ILE A 208 -12.74 -25.03 7.55
CA ILE A 208 -12.74 -24.97 9.02
C ILE A 208 -14.20 -25.11 9.47
N ALA A 209 -14.63 -26.36 9.64
CA ALA A 209 -15.95 -26.77 10.12
C ALA A 209 -15.85 -27.49 11.47
#